data_AF-A0A0N4T6E1-F1
#
_entry.id   AF-A0A0N4T6E1-F1
#
_cell.length_a   1.000
_cell.length_b   1.000
_cell.length_c   1.000
_cell.angle_alpha   90.00
_cell.angle_beta   90.00
_cell.angle_gamma   90.00
#
_symmetry.space_group_name_H-M   'P 1'
#
loop_
_entity.id
_entity.type
_entity.pdbx_description
1 polymer ?
#
loop_
_entity_poly.entity_id
_entity_poly.type
_entity_poly.pdbx_seq_one_letter_code
_entity_poly.pdbx_strand_id
1 'polypeptide(L)'
;MVTYSYCIVALLLILPLNCNGANTTSIFDIRDEKYMTAKYTVVLLFPVFLLYGIISNILMAIVCFSRGNLYGRAFILITLQIIICNLISFIPHMIVLLPEILLTKNSLYSSKIWINRVFSTINTSSFYAVLHFAFLWTLNRFLSIIFPKFNVLFESTKLYFLIIFFLVCQRWFIHLIWKPSTAQSCHAKF
;
A
#
# COMPACT_ATOMS: atom_id res chain seq x y z
N MET A 1 22.38 17.25 1.40
CA MET A 1 21.13 16.66 1.93
C MET A 1 20.91 15.19 1.53
N VAL A 2 21.79 14.57 0.72
CA VAL A 2 21.70 13.14 0.33
C VAL A 2 22.46 12.23 1.31
N THR A 3 23.50 12.74 1.97
CA THR A 3 24.39 11.99 2.86
C THR A 3 23.72 11.53 4.16
N TYR A 4 22.81 12.34 4.72
CA TYR A 4 22.07 11.99 5.95
C TYR A 4 21.07 10.84 5.73
N SER A 5 20.47 10.75 4.53
CA SER A 5 19.51 9.69 4.19
C SER A 5 20.19 8.32 4.10
N TYR A 6 21.37 8.26 3.48
CA TYR A 6 22.20 7.04 3.46
C TYR A 6 22.65 6.63 4.86
N CYS A 7 22.94 7.59 5.74
CA CYS A 7 23.35 7.32 7.11
C CYS A 7 22.22 6.65 7.90
N ILE A 8 20.96 7.09 7.73
CA ILE A 8 19.78 6.49 8.38
C ILE A 8 19.51 5.08 7.83
N VAL A 9 19.61 4.88 6.52
CA VAL A 9 19.44 3.56 5.88
C VAL A 9 20.55 2.60 6.30
N ALA A 10 21.79 3.06 6.38
CA ALA A 10 22.93 2.29 6.87
C ALA A 10 22.76 1.94 8.37
N LEU A 11 22.35 2.89 9.21
CA LEU A 11 22.07 2.64 10.63
C LEU A 11 20.96 1.60 10.82
N LEU A 12 19.90 1.65 10.00
CA LEU A 12 18.84 0.63 9.99
C LEU A 12 19.32 -0.75 9.54
N LEU A 13 20.27 -0.81 8.60
CA LEU A 13 20.86 -2.07 8.10
C LEU A 13 21.92 -2.65 9.03
N ILE A 14 22.57 -1.83 9.85
CA ILE A 14 23.62 -2.23 10.80
C ILE A 14 23.02 -2.73 12.12
N LEU A 15 21.86 -2.21 12.53
CA LEU A 15 21.19 -2.58 13.79
C LEU A 15 20.94 -4.10 13.97
N PRO A 16 20.55 -4.89 12.95
CA PRO A 16 20.40 -6.34 13.10
C PRO A 16 21.72 -7.13 12.96
N LEU A 17 22.82 -6.50 12.52
CA LEU A 17 24.08 -7.20 12.24
C LEU A 17 24.97 -7.39 13.48
N ASN A 18 24.77 -6.61 14.54
CA ASN A 18 25.70 -6.53 15.67
C ASN A 18 25.40 -7.48 16.85
N CYS A 19 24.38 -8.33 16.73
CA CYS A 19 24.00 -9.30 17.78
C CYS A 19 24.63 -10.68 17.60
N ASN A 20 25.91 -10.78 17.24
CA ASN A 20 26.59 -12.07 17.16
C ASN A 20 27.85 -12.08 18.04
N GLY A 21 27.63 -12.31 19.34
CA GLY A 21 28.66 -12.46 20.37
C GLY A 21 28.47 -13.74 21.20
N ALA A 22 29.01 -14.85 20.68
CA ALA A 22 29.58 -16.02 21.36
C ALA A 22 28.77 -16.95 22.33
N ASN A 23 28.91 -18.25 22.01
CA ASN A 23 29.06 -19.45 22.88
C ASN A 23 27.84 -20.28 23.37
N THR A 24 27.57 -21.33 22.58
CA THR A 24 27.40 -22.76 22.94
C THR A 24 26.56 -23.15 24.17
N THR A 25 25.21 -23.11 24.07
CA THR A 25 24.30 -24.08 24.76
C THR A 25 22.83 -24.12 24.28
N SER A 26 22.46 -23.54 23.14
CA SER A 26 21.09 -22.99 23.06
C SER A 26 20.40 -23.00 21.68
N ILE A 27 20.41 -24.12 20.94
CA ILE A 27 19.75 -24.20 19.61
C ILE A 27 18.25 -23.81 19.66
N PHE A 28 17.56 -24.05 20.79
CA PHE A 28 16.20 -23.59 21.02
C PHE A 28 16.12 -22.10 21.40
N ASP A 29 17.00 -21.62 22.28
CA ASP A 29 17.04 -20.22 22.73
C ASP A 29 17.41 -19.25 21.58
N ILE A 30 18.33 -19.64 20.68
CA ILE A 30 18.69 -18.84 19.48
C ILE A 30 17.48 -18.68 18.54
N ARG A 31 16.59 -19.69 18.48
CA ARG A 31 15.39 -19.63 17.62
C ARG A 31 14.34 -18.70 18.21
N ASP A 32 14.15 -18.75 19.52
CA ASP A 32 13.25 -17.83 20.24
C ASP A 32 13.80 -16.41 20.27
N GLU A 33 15.11 -16.23 20.45
CA GLU A 33 15.78 -14.93 20.41
C GLU A 33 15.65 -14.30 19.01
N LYS A 34 15.94 -15.04 17.94
CA LYS A 34 15.73 -14.56 16.56
C LYS A 34 14.26 -14.24 16.26
N TYR A 35 13.32 -15.06 16.75
CA TYR A 35 11.89 -14.82 16.60
C TYR A 35 11.46 -13.54 17.33
N MET A 36 11.93 -13.33 18.55
CA MET A 36 11.68 -12.12 19.33
C MET A 36 12.28 -10.89 18.65
N THR A 37 13.56 -10.94 18.23
CA THR A 37 14.21 -9.85 17.50
C THR A 37 13.45 -9.51 16.22
N ALA A 38 13.03 -10.51 15.44
CA ALA A 38 12.24 -10.29 14.23
C ALA A 38 10.89 -9.64 14.54
N LYS A 39 10.18 -10.10 15.58
CA LYS A 39 8.90 -9.53 16.01
C LYS A 39 9.05 -8.06 16.41
N TYR A 40 10.02 -7.73 17.25
CA TYR A 40 10.28 -6.35 17.66
C TYR A 40 10.73 -5.47 16.49
N THR A 41 11.50 -6.03 15.56
CA THR A 41 11.92 -5.32 14.34
C THR A 41 10.71 -4.96 13.48
N VAL A 42 9.79 -5.89 13.25
CA VAL A 42 8.56 -5.62 12.49
C VAL A 42 7.67 -4.61 13.21
N VAL A 43 7.48 -4.76 14.52
CA VAL A 43 6.71 -3.82 15.36
C VAL A 43 7.26 -2.40 15.26
N LEU A 44 8.58 -2.23 15.19
CA LEU A 44 9.23 -0.93 15.12
C LEU A 44 9.23 -0.35 13.70
N LEU A 45 9.61 -1.15 12.69
CA LEU A 45 9.77 -0.68 11.32
C LEU A 45 8.44 -0.39 10.63
N PHE A 46 7.44 -1.22 10.88
CA PHE A 46 6.13 -1.09 10.26
C PHE A 46 5.46 0.29 10.48
N PRO A 47 5.33 0.81 11.71
CA PRO A 47 4.77 2.15 11.93
C PRO A 47 5.65 3.26 11.35
N VAL A 48 6.99 3.09 11.33
CA VAL A 48 7.90 4.07 10.70
C VAL A 48 7.63 4.17 9.20
N PHE A 49 7.47 3.04 8.50
CA PHE A 49 7.12 3.02 7.08
C PHE A 49 5.74 3.62 6.81
N LEU A 50 4.75 3.34 7.66
CA LEU A 50 3.42 3.94 7.53
C LEU A 50 3.47 5.46 7.72
N LEU A 51 4.20 5.94 8.73
CA LEU A 51 4.38 7.37 8.97
C LEU A 51 5.07 8.04 7.77
N TYR A 52 6.13 7.43 7.25
CA TYR A 52 6.83 7.90 6.05
C TYR A 52 5.88 7.96 4.84
N GLY A 53 5.05 6.94 4.64
CA GLY A 53 4.02 6.92 3.61
C GLY A 53 2.99 8.04 3.77
N ILE A 54 2.51 8.29 4.98
CA ILE A 54 1.54 9.36 5.26
C ILE A 54 2.18 10.73 5.00
N ILE A 55 3.37 10.99 5.56
CA ILE A 55 4.07 12.27 5.41
C ILE A 55 4.37 12.56 3.93
N SER A 56 4.87 11.57 3.18
CA SER A 56 5.18 11.75 1.75
C SER A 56 3.94 12.05 0.90
N ASN A 57 2.81 11.38 1.16
CA ASN A 57 1.55 11.66 0.48
C ASN A 57 0.99 13.04 0.84
N ILE A 58 1.09 13.48 2.10
CA ILE A 58 0.70 14.83 2.53
C ILE A 58 1.58 15.88 1.85
N LEU A 59 2.90 15.68 1.83
CA LEU A 59 3.83 16.59 1.17
C LEU A 59 3.50 16.75 -0.32
N MET A 60 3.23 15.64 -1.01
CA MET A 60 2.80 15.66 -2.41
C MET A 60 1.47 16.39 -2.59
N ALA A 61 0.51 16.21 -1.68
CA ALA A 61 -0.75 16.96 -1.71
C ALA A 61 -0.51 18.46 -1.58
N ILE A 62 0.35 18.89 -0.64
CA ILE A 62 0.70 20.30 -0.45
C ILE A 62 1.30 20.89 -1.73
N VAL A 63 2.22 20.16 -2.39
CA VAL A 63 2.78 20.58 -3.69
C VAL A 63 1.66 20.76 -4.72
N CYS A 64 0.74 19.81 -4.83
CA CYS A 64 -0.42 19.88 -5.74
C CYS A 64 -1.41 21.03 -5.45
N PHE A 65 -1.42 21.59 -4.24
CA PHE A 65 -2.29 22.73 -3.87
C PHE A 65 -1.54 24.06 -3.67
N SER A 66 -0.22 24.08 -3.88
CA SER A 66 0.58 25.29 -3.72
C SER A 66 0.22 26.38 -4.74
N ARG A 67 0.27 27.64 -4.29
CA ARG A 67 -0.11 28.82 -5.08
C ARG A 67 1.00 29.14 -6.08
N GLY A 68 0.69 29.06 -7.38
CA GLY A 68 1.68 29.18 -8.47
C GLY A 68 2.01 27.88 -9.19
N ASN A 69 1.12 26.88 -9.11
CA ASN A 69 1.38 25.55 -9.63
C ASN A 69 1.64 25.52 -11.15
N LEU A 70 2.83 25.05 -11.51
CA LEU A 70 3.27 24.80 -12.90
C LEU A 70 2.63 23.54 -13.50
N TYR A 71 1.93 22.76 -12.70
CA TYR A 71 1.35 21.49 -13.10
C TYR A 71 -0.03 21.66 -13.72
N GLY A 72 -0.26 20.99 -14.85
CA GLY A 72 -1.57 20.95 -15.49
C GLY A 72 -2.63 20.30 -14.61
N ARG A 73 -3.89 20.73 -14.77
CA ARG A 73 -5.05 20.22 -14.02
C ARG A 73 -5.15 18.68 -14.02
N ALA A 74 -4.87 18.06 -15.17
CA ALA A 74 -4.89 16.60 -15.32
C ALA A 74 -3.89 15.88 -14.42
N PHE A 75 -2.66 16.41 -14.38
CA PHE A 75 -1.59 15.88 -13.53
C PHE A 75 -1.99 15.95 -12.05
N ILE A 76 -2.55 17.08 -11.62
CA ILE A 76 -3.02 17.27 -10.24
C ILE A 76 -4.11 16.25 -9.90
N LEU A 77 -5.10 16.09 -10.76
CA LEU A 77 -6.20 15.13 -10.53
C LEU A 77 -5.70 13.69 -10.42
N ILE A 78 -4.82 13.25 -11.33
CA ILE A 78 -4.25 11.89 -11.26
C ILE A 78 -3.42 11.71 -9.99
N THR A 79 -2.59 12.70 -9.64
CA THR A 79 -1.75 12.64 -8.43
C THR A 79 -2.61 12.58 -7.16
N LEU A 80 -3.71 13.33 -7.10
CA LEU A 80 -4.66 13.25 -5.98
C LEU A 80 -5.32 11.88 -5.87
N GLN A 81 -5.66 11.23 -6.99
CA GLN A 81 -6.18 9.86 -6.95
C GLN A 81 -5.16 8.88 -6.38
N ILE A 82 -3.87 9.00 -6.75
CA ILE A 82 -2.79 8.17 -6.17
C ILE A 82 -2.69 8.40 -4.66
N ILE A 83 -2.70 9.67 -4.21
CA ILE A 83 -2.66 10.03 -2.79
C ILE A 83 -3.82 9.39 -2.03
N ILE A 84 -5.05 9.52 -2.54
CA ILE A 84 -6.25 8.94 -1.92
C ILE A 84 -6.12 7.41 -1.84
N CYS A 85 -5.67 6.74 -2.91
CA CYS A 85 -5.52 5.28 -2.92
C CYS A 85 -4.47 4.81 -1.90
N ASN A 86 -3.34 5.51 -1.79
CA ASN A 86 -2.31 5.23 -0.79
C ASN A 86 -2.81 5.43 0.64
N LEU A 87 -3.55 6.51 0.90
CA LEU A 87 -4.11 6.75 2.24
C LEU A 87 -5.14 5.69 2.61
N ILE A 88 -5.99 5.27 1.66
CA ILE A 88 -6.95 4.18 1.87
C ILE A 88 -6.23 2.85 2.14
N SER A 89 -5.11 2.56 1.49
CA SER A 89 -4.36 1.32 1.76
C SER A 89 -3.74 1.28 3.15
N PHE A 90 -3.44 2.43 3.77
CA PHE A 90 -2.94 2.50 5.15
C PHE A 90 -4.01 2.19 6.21
N ILE A 91 -5.30 2.39 5.92
CA ILE A 91 -6.39 2.16 6.88
C ILE A 91 -6.43 0.70 7.37
N PRO A 92 -6.46 -0.33 6.48
CA PRO A 92 -6.38 -1.73 6.90
C PRO A 92 -5.14 -2.02 7.76
N HIS A 93 -4.00 -1.43 7.41
CA HIS A 93 -2.74 -1.60 8.13
C HIS A 93 -2.78 -1.04 9.56
N MET A 94 -3.40 0.13 9.75
CA MET A 94 -3.55 0.76 11.08
C MET A 94 -4.60 0.07 11.96
N ILE A 95 -5.69 -0.44 11.37
CA ILE A 95 -6.84 -0.98 12.12
C ILE A 95 -6.70 -2.49 12.40
N VAL A 96 -6.12 -3.25 11.47
CA VAL A 96 -6.07 -4.72 11.57
C VAL A 96 -4.66 -5.20 11.87
N LEU A 97 -3.69 -4.81 11.05
CA LEU A 97 -2.34 -5.37 11.13
C LEU A 97 -1.57 -4.87 12.36
N LEU A 98 -1.63 -3.56 12.66
CA LEU A 98 -0.94 -2.99 13.81
C LEU A 98 -1.47 -3.55 15.15
N PRO A 99 -2.80 -3.62 15.40
CA PRO A 99 -3.31 -4.23 16.63
C PRO A 99 -3.06 -5.73 16.70
N GLU A 100 -3.11 -6.47 15.58
CA GLU A 100 -2.86 -7.92 15.59
C GLU A 100 -1.39 -8.26 15.92
N ILE A 101 -0.45 -7.42 15.52
CA ILE A 101 0.96 -7.57 15.86
C ILE A 101 1.24 -7.17 17.33
N LEU A 102 0.57 -6.12 17.83
CA LEU A 102 0.79 -5.58 19.19
C LEU A 102 0.04 -6.35 20.28
N LEU A 103 -1.19 -6.78 20.03
CA LEU A 103 -2.05 -7.45 21.00
C LEU A 103 -2.02 -8.97 20.79
N THR A 104 -1.49 -9.69 21.77
CA THR A 104 -1.51 -11.14 21.75
C THR A 104 -2.85 -11.63 22.35
N LYS A 105 -3.79 -11.99 21.47
CA LYS A 105 -4.95 -12.91 21.69
C LYS A 105 -6.32 -12.36 22.17
N ASN A 106 -7.35 -13.13 21.74
CA ASN A 106 -8.80 -13.20 22.08
C ASN A 106 -9.70 -12.11 21.44
N SER A 107 -10.85 -12.36 20.82
CA SER A 107 -11.64 -13.54 20.42
C SER A 107 -12.87 -13.02 19.67
N LEU A 108 -13.20 -13.55 18.48
CA LEU A 108 -14.53 -13.68 17.84
C LEU A 108 -14.31 -14.10 16.37
N TYR A 109 -14.29 -15.41 16.13
CA TYR A 109 -13.90 -16.04 14.87
C TYR A 109 -14.69 -15.53 13.65
N SER A 110 -15.99 -15.26 13.82
CA SER A 110 -16.86 -14.76 12.75
C SER A 110 -16.56 -13.32 12.33
N SER A 111 -16.23 -12.45 13.30
CA SER A 111 -15.85 -11.05 13.04
C SER A 111 -14.50 -10.98 12.30
N LYS A 112 -13.54 -11.85 12.66
CA LYS A 112 -12.25 -11.93 11.97
C LYS A 112 -12.37 -12.28 10.49
N ILE A 113 -13.27 -13.20 10.09
CA ILE A 113 -13.44 -13.58 8.67
C ILE A 113 -13.90 -12.38 7.84
N TRP A 114 -14.91 -11.65 8.33
CA TRP A 114 -15.43 -10.48 7.62
C TRP A 114 -14.39 -9.34 7.58
N ILE A 115 -13.71 -9.06 8.70
CA ILE A 115 -12.65 -8.05 8.76
C ILE A 115 -11.49 -8.40 7.82
N ASN A 116 -11.03 -9.65 7.81
CA ASN A 116 -9.93 -10.08 6.94
C ASN A 116 -10.31 -10.04 5.46
N ARG A 117 -11.57 -10.34 5.14
CA ARG A 117 -12.12 -10.24 3.79
C ARG A 117 -12.21 -8.79 3.32
N VAL A 118 -12.70 -7.89 4.17
CA VAL A 118 -12.74 -6.45 3.90
C VAL A 118 -11.33 -5.89 3.78
N PHE A 119 -10.42 -6.26 4.70
CA PHE A 119 -8.99 -5.92 4.65
C PHE A 119 -8.34 -6.32 3.33
N SER A 120 -8.48 -7.59 2.95
CA SER A 120 -7.89 -8.13 1.73
C SER A 120 -8.46 -7.45 0.48
N THR A 121 -9.77 -7.20 0.48
CA THR A 121 -10.45 -6.49 -0.61
C THR A 121 -9.94 -5.06 -0.76
N ILE A 122 -9.88 -4.30 0.35
CA ILE A 122 -9.39 -2.91 0.33
C ILE A 122 -7.93 -2.87 -0.11
N ASN A 123 -7.08 -3.72 0.47
CA ASN A 123 -5.65 -3.73 0.15
C ASN A 123 -5.39 -4.07 -1.32
N THR A 124 -6.03 -5.13 -1.83
CA THR A 124 -5.93 -5.55 -3.23
C THR A 124 -6.45 -4.46 -4.17
N SER A 125 -7.59 -3.85 -3.82
CA SER A 125 -8.17 -2.74 -4.57
C SER A 125 -7.22 -1.55 -4.63
N SER A 126 -6.73 -1.08 -3.50
CA SER A 126 -5.83 0.07 -3.45
C SER A 126 -4.53 -0.19 -4.22
N PHE A 127 -3.98 -1.40 -4.16
CA PHE A 127 -2.78 -1.78 -4.92
C PHE A 127 -3.01 -1.65 -6.44
N TYR A 128 -4.10 -2.22 -6.97
CA TYR A 128 -4.41 -2.11 -8.39
C TYR A 128 -4.72 -0.66 -8.80
N ALA A 129 -5.41 0.10 -7.95
CA ALA A 129 -5.70 1.50 -8.21
C ALA A 129 -4.40 2.32 -8.34
N VAL A 130 -3.45 2.14 -7.42
CA VAL A 130 -2.15 2.81 -7.46
C VAL A 130 -1.40 2.46 -8.74
N LEU A 131 -1.38 1.19 -9.17
CA LEU A 131 -0.75 0.79 -10.43
C LEU A 131 -1.39 1.46 -11.65
N HIS A 132 -2.73 1.46 -11.74
CA HIS A 132 -3.44 2.09 -12.84
C HIS A 132 -3.21 3.60 -12.89
N PHE A 133 -3.30 4.27 -11.75
CA PHE A 133 -3.07 5.71 -11.70
C PHE A 133 -1.60 6.08 -11.91
N ALA A 134 -0.64 5.25 -11.47
CA ALA A 134 0.78 5.44 -11.79
C ALA A 134 1.06 5.30 -13.29
N PHE A 135 0.38 4.36 -13.96
CA PHE A 135 0.42 4.24 -15.41
C PHE A 135 -0.14 5.50 -16.08
N LEU A 136 -1.32 5.97 -15.68
CA LEU A 136 -1.91 7.21 -16.21
C LEU A 136 -1.05 8.43 -15.94
N TRP A 137 -0.40 8.49 -14.77
CA TRP A 137 0.51 9.56 -14.39
C TRP A 137 1.73 9.61 -15.33
N THR A 138 2.32 8.45 -15.61
CA THR A 138 3.44 8.30 -16.53
C THR A 138 3.02 8.63 -17.97
N LEU A 139 1.86 8.13 -18.41
CA LEU A 139 1.32 8.39 -19.73
C LEU A 139 1.01 9.88 -19.94
N ASN A 140 0.43 10.53 -18.94
CA ASN A 140 0.18 11.97 -18.96
C ASN A 140 1.47 12.76 -19.14
N ARG A 141 2.54 12.41 -18.42
CA ARG A 141 3.87 13.04 -18.59
C ARG A 141 4.46 12.74 -19.97
N PHE A 142 4.38 11.50 -20.42
CA PHE A 142 4.88 11.07 -21.73
C PHE A 142 4.21 11.85 -22.87
N LEU A 143 2.87 11.91 -22.90
CA LEU A 143 2.13 12.66 -23.91
C LEU A 143 2.40 14.17 -23.82
N SER A 144 2.45 14.73 -22.60
CA SER A 144 2.72 16.15 -22.43
C SER A 144 4.10 16.59 -22.94
N ILE A 145 5.11 15.71 -22.90
CA ILE A 145 6.48 16.04 -23.29
C ILE A 145 6.75 15.68 -24.75
N ILE A 146 6.37 14.47 -25.16
CA ILE A 146 6.79 13.90 -26.46
C ILE A 146 5.74 14.16 -27.54
N PHE A 147 4.45 14.10 -27.20
CA PHE A 147 3.37 14.25 -28.17
C PHE A 147 2.27 15.22 -27.69
N PRO A 148 2.55 16.54 -27.67
CA PRO A 148 1.60 17.53 -27.16
C PRO A 148 0.25 17.52 -27.90
N LYS A 149 0.21 17.05 -29.16
CA LYS A 149 -1.02 16.90 -29.95
C LYS A 149 -2.02 15.89 -29.33
N PHE A 150 -1.54 14.84 -28.66
CA PHE A 150 -2.39 13.85 -27.99
C PHE A 150 -2.77 14.25 -26.56
N ASN A 151 -2.34 15.42 -26.08
CA ASN A 151 -2.69 15.92 -24.75
C ASN A 151 -4.20 16.20 -24.59
N VAL A 152 -4.94 16.30 -25.70
CA VAL A 152 -6.43 16.29 -25.73
C VAL A 152 -7.01 15.02 -25.07
N LEU A 153 -6.21 13.94 -25.00
CA LEU A 153 -6.36 12.77 -24.13
C LEU A 153 -6.84 13.10 -22.71
N PHE A 154 -6.13 14.06 -22.12
CA PHE A 154 -6.18 14.41 -20.71
C PHE A 154 -6.98 15.70 -20.48
N GLU A 155 -7.80 16.10 -21.45
CA GLU A 155 -8.79 17.15 -21.25
C GLU A 155 -9.78 16.71 -20.16
N SER A 156 -10.17 17.65 -19.29
CA SER A 156 -10.82 17.36 -18.00
C SER A 156 -11.98 16.37 -18.12
N THR A 157 -12.85 16.53 -19.11
CA THR A 157 -14.05 15.68 -19.28
C THR A 157 -13.70 14.23 -19.61
N LYS A 158 -12.73 13.99 -20.50
CA LYS A 158 -12.29 12.64 -20.88
C LYS A 158 -11.50 11.98 -19.76
N LEU A 159 -10.73 12.76 -19.03
CA LEU A 159 -9.97 12.29 -17.87
C LEU A 159 -10.90 11.80 -16.75
N TYR A 160 -11.97 12.54 -16.43
CA TYR A 160 -12.97 12.06 -15.47
C TYR A 160 -13.62 10.75 -15.94
N PHE A 161 -13.95 10.65 -17.23
CA PHE A 161 -14.49 9.42 -17.80
C PHE A 161 -13.52 8.24 -17.65
N LEU A 162 -12.23 8.44 -17.94
CA LEU A 162 -11.20 7.42 -17.74
C LEU A 162 -11.07 7.01 -16.27
N ILE A 163 -11.02 7.97 -15.34
CA ILE A 163 -10.94 7.67 -13.90
C ILE A 163 -12.15 6.84 -13.45
N ILE A 164 -13.37 7.24 -13.84
CA ILE A 164 -14.60 6.52 -13.50
C ILE A 164 -14.57 5.12 -14.12
N PHE A 165 -14.17 5.00 -15.39
CA PHE A 165 -14.07 3.73 -16.08
C PHE A 165 -13.12 2.77 -15.36
N PHE A 166 -11.93 3.23 -14.95
CA PHE A 166 -10.97 2.41 -14.21
C PHE A 166 -11.50 2.00 -12.83
N LEU A 167 -12.12 2.92 -12.09
CA LEU A 167 -12.74 2.62 -10.78
C LEU A 167 -13.83 1.55 -10.90
N VAL A 168 -14.69 1.66 -11.92
CA VAL A 168 -15.77 0.69 -12.19
C VAL A 168 -15.18 -0.65 -12.62
N CYS A 169 -14.22 -0.66 -13.55
CA CYS A 169 -13.56 -1.87 -14.04
C CYS A 169 -12.84 -2.61 -12.92
N GLN A 170 -12.12 -1.90 -12.06
CA GLN A 170 -11.46 -2.46 -10.89
C GLN A 170 -12.45 -3.08 -9.91
N ARG A 171 -13.55 -2.40 -9.62
CA ARG A 171 -14.61 -2.94 -8.75
C ARG A 171 -15.25 -4.20 -9.34
N TRP A 172 -15.43 -4.25 -10.66
CA TRP A 172 -15.87 -5.44 -11.39
C TRP A 172 -14.87 -6.59 -11.33
N PHE A 173 -13.58 -6.31 -11.51
CA PHE A 173 -12.50 -7.30 -11.44
C PHE A 173 -12.40 -7.93 -10.06
N ILE A 174 -12.49 -7.11 -9.01
CA ILE A 174 -12.53 -7.58 -7.62
C ILE A 174 -13.75 -8.46 -7.37
N HIS A 175 -14.92 -8.07 -7.90
CA HIS A 175 -16.14 -8.88 -7.78
C HIS A 175 -16.03 -10.23 -8.52
N LEU A 176 -15.32 -10.29 -9.65
CA LEU A 176 -15.02 -11.52 -10.38
C LEU A 176 -14.11 -12.45 -9.58
N ILE A 177 -13.04 -11.92 -8.98
CA ILE A 177 -12.10 -12.69 -8.15
C ILE A 177 -12.79 -13.21 -6.88
N TRP A 178 -13.63 -12.38 -6.27
CA TRP A 178 -14.31 -12.70 -5.01
C TRP A 178 -15.70 -13.34 -5.24
N LYS A 179 -16.04 -13.77 -6.45
CA LYS A 179 -17.30 -14.49 -6.67
C LYS A 179 -17.22 -15.78 -5.85
N PRO A 180 -18.08 -16.00 -4.85
CA PRO A 180 -18.06 -17.23 -4.08
C PRO A 180 -18.31 -18.39 -5.05
N SER A 181 -17.38 -19.33 -5.10
CA SER A 181 -17.57 -20.62 -5.76
C SER A 181 -18.69 -21.39 -5.02
N THR A 182 -19.94 -21.06 -5.31
CA THR A 182 -21.09 -21.91 -4.98
C THR A 182 -21.20 -22.98 -6.07
N ALA A 183 -20.21 -23.87 -6.15
CA ALA A 183 -20.23 -25.02 -7.07
C ALA A 183 -19.21 -26.10 -6.69
N GLN A 184 -19.16 -26.56 -5.43
CA GLN A 184 -18.58 -27.89 -5.11
C GLN A 184 -18.98 -28.38 -3.70
N SER A 185 -20.27 -28.72 -3.52
CA SER A 185 -20.70 -29.61 -2.44
C SER A 185 -21.99 -30.35 -2.82
N CYS A 186 -22.03 -30.88 -4.04
CA CYS A 186 -22.98 -31.92 -4.44
C CYS A 186 -22.16 -33.01 -5.14
N HIS A 187 -21.69 -34.00 -4.38
CA HIS A 187 -21.49 -35.40 -4.75
C HIS A 187 -20.44 -36.05 -3.83
N ALA A 188 -20.91 -36.58 -2.71
CA ALA A 188 -20.35 -37.78 -2.09
C ALA A 188 -21.49 -38.48 -1.34
N LYS A 189 -22.43 -39.01 -2.12
CA LYS A 189 -23.19 -40.21 -1.75
C LYS A 189 -22.35 -41.38 -2.26
N PHE A 190 -21.79 -42.16 -1.36
CA PHE A 190 -21.83 -43.63 -1.32
C PHE A 190 -21.18 -44.07 -0.01
#